data_AF-A0A522A4Q3-F1
#
_entry.id   AF-A0A522A4Q3-F1
#
_cell.length_a   1.000
_cell.length_b   1.000
_cell.length_c   1.000
_cell.angle_alpha   90.00
_cell.angle_beta   90.00
_cell.angle_gamma   90.00
#
_symmetry.space_group_name_H-M   'P 1'
#
loop_
_entity.id
_entity.type
_entity.pdbx_description
1 polymer ?
#
loop_
_entity_poly.entity_id
_entity_poly.type
_entity_poly.pdbx_seq_one_letter_code
_entity_poly.pdbx_strand_id
1 'polypeptide(L)' 'MSQVKVATANKVKAVILAAGRGSRLRELGPSKPLTHVDGIPLIERVIRSAAFSGAS' A
#
# COMPACT_ATOMS: atom_id res chain seq x y z
N MET A 1 23.16 17.56 -33.27
CA MET A 1 22.59 16.40 -32.55
C MET A 1 21.83 16.92 -31.35
N SER A 2 20.50 17.03 -31.47
CA SER A 2 19.64 17.57 -30.40
C SER A 2 19.38 16.48 -29.37
N GLN A 3 19.65 16.76 -28.09
CA GLN A 3 19.32 15.83 -27.00
C GLN A 3 17.83 15.91 -26.68
N VAL A 4 17.13 14.80 -26.83
CA VAL A 4 15.76 14.62 -26.35
C VAL A 4 15.82 14.43 -24.84
N LYS A 5 15.32 15.43 -24.09
CA LYS A 5 15.16 15.35 -22.63
C LYS A 5 14.01 14.37 -22.32
N VAL A 6 14.33 13.17 -21.87
CA VAL A 6 13.31 12.22 -21.38
C VAL A 6 12.67 12.85 -20.14
N ALA A 7 11.38 13.15 -20.20
CA ALA A 7 10.65 13.67 -19.06
C ALA A 7 10.60 12.59 -17.96
N THR A 8 11.18 12.89 -16.80
CA THR A 8 11.07 12.01 -15.64
C THR A 8 9.60 11.96 -15.21
N ALA A 9 8.98 10.79 -15.28
CA ALA A 9 7.61 10.62 -14.79
C ALA A 9 7.57 10.99 -13.29
N ASN A 10 6.66 11.87 -12.92
CA ASN A 10 6.55 12.35 -11.55
C ASN A 10 6.11 11.18 -10.64
N LYS A 11 6.91 10.83 -9.62
CA LYS A 11 6.58 9.71 -8.74
C LYS A 11 5.40 10.09 -7.85
N VAL A 12 4.29 9.36 -7.97
CA VAL A 12 3.15 9.52 -7.06
C VAL A 12 3.51 8.92 -5.71
N LYS A 13 3.46 9.73 -4.65
CA LYS A 13 3.66 9.28 -3.27
C LYS A 13 2.33 8.99 -2.60
N ALA A 14 2.30 7.94 -1.78
CA ALA A 14 1.13 7.53 -1.03
C ALA A 14 1.47 7.29 0.45
N VAL A 15 0.52 7.59 1.34
CA VAL A 15 0.61 7.30 2.78
C VAL A 15 -0.57 6.42 3.16
N ILE A 16 -0.29 5.27 3.77
CA ILE A 16 -1.32 4.35 4.26
C ILE A 16 -1.47 4.53 5.77
N LEU A 17 -2.65 4.96 6.21
CA LEU A 17 -2.96 5.11 7.64
C LEU A 17 -3.33 3.76 8.25
N ALA A 18 -2.37 3.14 8.94
CA ALA A 18 -2.49 1.78 9.48
C ALA A 18 -2.34 1.68 11.02
N ALA A 19 -2.27 2.81 11.74
CA ALA A 19 -2.01 2.86 13.19
C ALA A 19 -3.27 2.71 14.09
N GLY A 20 -4.38 2.24 13.53
CA GLY A 20 -5.61 2.04 14.30
C GLY A 20 -5.52 0.83 15.24
N ARG A 21 -6.20 0.90 16.40
CA ARG A 21 -6.18 -0.15 17.46
C ARG A 21 -6.66 -1.54 17.01
N GLY A 22 -7.40 -1.65 15.90
CA GLY A 22 -7.83 -2.93 15.35
C GLY A 22 -8.71 -3.79 16.27
N SER A 23 -9.34 -3.20 17.30
CA SER A 23 -10.00 -3.95 18.38
C SER A 23 -11.09 -4.91 17.92
N ARG A 24 -11.81 -4.58 16.84
CA ARG A 24 -12.89 -5.43 16.27
C ARG A 24 -12.39 -6.73 15.64
N LEU A 25 -11.11 -6.80 15.25
CA LEU A 25 -10.52 -7.97 14.57
C LEU A 25 -9.43 -8.65 15.43
N ARG A 26 -9.38 -8.34 16.72
CA ARG A 26 -8.28 -8.73 17.60
C ARG A 26 -8.22 -10.24 17.85
N GLU A 27 -9.35 -10.91 17.76
CA GLU A 27 -9.47 -12.38 17.81
C GLU A 27 -8.87 -13.05 16.57
N LEU A 28 -8.86 -12.36 15.41
CA LEU A 28 -8.33 -12.87 14.15
C LEU A 28 -6.83 -12.56 13.97
N GLY A 29 -6.28 -11.63 14.75
CA GLY A 29 -4.87 -11.31 14.72
C GLY A 29 -4.52 -10.12 15.62
N PRO A 30 -3.25 -10.03 16.07
CA PRO A 30 -2.81 -9.00 17.01
C PRO A 30 -2.82 -7.58 16.43
N SER A 31 -2.83 -7.45 15.10
CA SER A 31 -2.76 -6.17 14.38
C SER A 31 -3.56 -6.26 13.09
N LYS A 32 -4.61 -5.41 12.93
CA LYS A 32 -5.48 -5.40 11.73
C LYS A 32 -4.69 -5.38 10.42
N PRO A 33 -3.70 -4.48 10.20
CA PRO A 33 -2.92 -4.48 8.96
C PRO A 33 -2.29 -5.83 8.61
N LEU A 34 -1.94 -6.63 9.63
CA LEU A 34 -1.26 -7.92 9.49
C LEU A 34 -2.22 -9.13 9.62
N THR A 35 -3.49 -8.90 9.96
CA THR A 35 -4.52 -9.95 9.93
C THR A 35 -4.65 -10.46 8.50
N HIS A 36 -4.61 -11.79 8.35
CA HIS A 36 -4.71 -12.43 7.03
C HIS A 36 -6.18 -12.65 6.65
N VAL A 37 -6.48 -12.42 5.38
CA VAL A 37 -7.74 -12.80 4.73
C VAL A 37 -7.35 -13.59 3.49
N ASP A 38 -7.84 -14.82 3.36
CA ASP A 38 -7.46 -15.77 2.30
C ASP A 38 -5.94 -15.93 2.15
N GLY A 39 -5.22 -15.97 3.28
CA GLY A 39 -3.75 -16.09 3.30
C GLY A 39 -2.98 -14.82 2.94
N ILE A 40 -3.65 -13.68 2.74
CA ILE A 40 -3.01 -12.40 2.38
C ILE A 40 -3.23 -11.37 3.50
N PRO A 41 -2.18 -10.71 4.04
CA PRO A 41 -2.32 -9.59 4.97
C PRO A 41 -3.18 -8.45 4.41
N LEU A 42 -4.04 -7.87 5.24
CA LEU A 42 -4.88 -6.74 4.80
C LEU A 42 -4.07 -5.55 4.25
N ILE A 43 -2.89 -5.26 4.81
CA ILE A 43 -2.02 -4.18 4.34
C ILE A 43 -1.49 -4.41 2.92
N GLU A 44 -1.21 -5.66 2.56
CA GLU A 44 -0.68 -6.02 1.25
C GLU A 44 -1.69 -5.67 0.14
N ARG A 45 -2.98 -5.90 0.40
CA ARG A 45 -4.07 -5.53 -0.53
C ARG A 45 -4.04 -4.03 -0.85
N VAL A 46 -3.82 -3.18 0.17
CA VAL A 46 -3.75 -1.72 0.00
C VAL A 46 -2.47 -1.30 -0.74
N ILE A 47 -1.33 -1.91 -0.41
CA ILE A 47 -0.05 -1.65 -1.10
C ILE A 47 -0.16 -2.01 -2.59
N ARG A 48 -0.72 -3.19 -2.91
CA ARG A 48 -0.93 -3.64 -4.29
C ARG A 48 -1.85 -2.70 -5.07
N SER A 49 -2.95 -2.25 -4.47
CA SER A 49 -3.85 -1.27 -5.10
C SER A 49 -3.18 0.09 -5.34
N ALA A 50 -2.39 0.57 -4.37
CA ALA A 50 -1.63 1.81 -4.52
C ALA A 50 -0.59 1.72 -5.64
N ALA A 51 0.19 0.63 -5.67
CA ALA A 51 1.18 0.37 -6.72
C ALA A 51 0.52 0.23 -8.10
N PHE A 52 -0.59 -0.50 -8.19
CA PHE A 52 -1.39 -0.62 -9.43
C PHE A 52 -1.88 0.75 -9.93
N SER A 53 -2.09 1.70 -9.02
CA SER A 53 -2.50 3.08 -9.33
C SER A 53 -1.33 4.04 -9.60
N GLY A 54 -0.10 3.53 -9.67
CA GLY A 54 1.11 4.31 -9.99
C GLY A 54 1.82 4.92 -8.78
N ALA A 55 1.46 4.56 -7.55
CA ALA A 55 2.20 4.96 -6.36
C ALA A 55 3.56 4.23 -6.27
N SER A 56 4.62 4.96 -5.87
CA SER A 56 6.00 4.44 -5.76
C SER A 56 6.84 5.16 -4.70
#